data_AF-A0A285IAI6-F1
#
_entry.id   AF-A0A285IAI6-F1
#
_cell.length_a   1.000
_cell.length_b   1.000
_cell.length_c   1.000
_cell.angle_alpha   90.00
_cell.angle_beta   90.00
_cell.angle_gamma   90.00
#
_symmetry.space_group_name_H-M   'P 1'
#
loop_
_entity.id
_entity.type
_entity.pdbx_description
1 polymer ?
#
loop_
_entity_poly.entity_id
_entity_poly.type
_entity_poly.pdbx_seq_one_letter_code
_entity_poly.pdbx_strand_id
1 'polypeptide(L)'
;MFGNAKLGTTLALAHYISCLIVGIGLRFYNPKENNQDVVRNTNTEGNIFTRAFSELYQARRKDGRSLGQLIGDATKESLNTLLLIGGYIILFSVLTRVLALVGFTKLITAGIVFVLKPFGFDQSLVLPIISGLFEITNGSHLASQTMAPLSQKIIITSGIIAWSGLSVHAQVATMINGTDLRMKPYLWARVFHGITASLVTYFLFEPLEAISSNLVTPVTSLANRVHYTIGYWDHFAKMSSGLLLFLGFLTFTSLTIYFIKKIKLVMFHYSE
;
A
#
# COMPACT_ATOMS: atom_id res chain seq x y z
N MET A 1 1.26 7.42 14.26
CA MET A 1 0.18 6.96 15.17
C MET A 1 0.75 6.45 16.49
N PHE A 2 1.34 5.24 16.58
CA PHE A 2 1.73 4.65 17.87
C PHE A 2 3.16 4.96 18.35
N GLY A 3 4.01 5.57 17.53
CA GLY A 3 5.40 5.88 17.91
C GLY A 3 6.29 4.65 18.17
N ASN A 4 5.82 3.44 17.85
CA ASN A 4 6.51 2.19 18.12
C ASN A 4 6.72 1.38 16.83
N ALA A 5 7.97 1.20 16.44
CA ALA A 5 8.36 0.50 15.21
C ALA A 5 7.97 -0.99 15.22
N LYS A 6 7.93 -1.63 16.40
CA LYS A 6 7.59 -3.06 16.53
C LYS A 6 6.20 -3.37 15.98
N LEU A 7 5.25 -2.47 16.25
CA LEU A 7 3.86 -2.59 15.82
C LEU A 7 3.73 -2.50 14.29
N GLY A 8 4.65 -1.80 13.62
CA GLY A 8 4.69 -1.72 12.16
C GLY A 8 4.88 -3.09 11.51
N THR A 9 5.70 -3.95 12.12
CA THR A 9 5.93 -5.32 11.61
C THR A 9 4.66 -6.17 11.72
N THR A 10 3.98 -6.12 12.87
CA THR A 10 2.72 -6.84 13.09
C THR A 10 1.65 -6.39 12.09
N LEU A 11 1.46 -5.08 11.94
CA LEU A 11 0.48 -4.52 11.02
C LEU A 11 0.80 -4.90 9.57
N ALA A 12 2.06 -4.78 9.14
CA ALA A 12 2.48 -5.12 7.78
C ALA A 12 2.25 -6.61 7.46
N LEU A 13 2.71 -7.52 8.34
CA LEU A 13 2.52 -8.96 8.15
C LEU A 13 1.03 -9.32 8.12
N ALA A 14 0.24 -8.77 9.03
CA ALA A 14 -1.20 -9.01 9.05
C ALA A 14 -1.87 -8.57 7.74
N HIS A 15 -1.48 -7.41 7.18
CA HIS A 15 -2.02 -6.93 5.90
C HIS A 15 -1.57 -7.80 4.73
N TYR A 16 -0.29 -8.20 4.65
CA TYR A 16 0.18 -9.06 3.56
C TYR A 16 -0.51 -10.42 3.57
N ILE A 17 -0.65 -11.06 4.74
CA ILE A 17 -1.38 -12.33 4.89
C ILE A 17 -2.85 -12.13 4.51
N SER A 18 -3.47 -11.04 4.95
CA SER A 18 -4.88 -10.76 4.66
C SER A 18 -5.12 -10.47 3.18
N CYS A 19 -4.23 -9.73 2.52
CA CYS A 19 -4.25 -9.55 1.06
C CYS A 19 -4.15 -10.89 0.32
N LEU A 20 -3.31 -11.83 0.79
CA LEU A 20 -3.22 -13.17 0.21
C LEU A 20 -4.55 -13.92 0.37
N ILE A 21 -5.15 -13.90 1.56
CA ILE A 21 -6.46 -14.53 1.84
C ILE A 21 -7.55 -13.92 0.94
N VAL A 22 -7.60 -12.59 0.83
CA VAL A 22 -8.54 -11.87 -0.04
C VAL A 22 -8.32 -12.25 -1.51
N GLY A 23 -7.07 -12.29 -1.97
CA GLY A 23 -6.73 -12.69 -3.34
C GLY A 23 -7.15 -14.13 -3.68
N ILE A 24 -6.93 -15.07 -2.75
CA ILE A 24 -7.39 -16.45 -2.88
C ILE A 24 -8.93 -16.50 -2.87
N GLY A 25 -9.60 -15.73 -2.01
CA GLY A 25 -11.06 -15.65 -1.97
C GLY A 25 -11.66 -15.10 -3.26
N LEU A 26 -11.05 -14.06 -3.83
CA LEU A 26 -11.47 -13.46 -5.10
C LEU A 26 -11.20 -14.35 -6.31
N ARG A 27 -10.39 -15.42 -6.20
CA ARG A 27 -10.22 -16.41 -7.27
C ARG A 27 -11.56 -17.01 -7.72
N PHE A 28 -12.52 -17.10 -6.80
CA PHE A 28 -13.86 -17.63 -7.07
C PHE A 28 -14.86 -16.55 -7.50
N TYR A 29 -14.44 -15.30 -7.62
CA TYR A 29 -15.28 -14.22 -8.10
C TYR A 29 -15.30 -14.20 -9.63
N ASN A 30 -16.49 -14.47 -10.19
CA ASN A 30 -16.73 -14.57 -11.64
C ASN A 30 -15.87 -15.67 -12.31
N PRO A 31 -16.02 -16.95 -11.89
CA PRO A 31 -15.28 -18.06 -12.47
C PRO A 31 -15.62 -18.16 -13.96
N LYS A 32 -14.57 -18.30 -14.76
CA LYS A 32 -14.61 -18.23 -16.23
C LYS A 32 -15.43 -19.37 -16.83
N GLU A 33 -16.75 -19.23 -16.90
CA GLU A 33 -17.55 -20.06 -17.80
C GLU A 33 -17.55 -19.54 -19.24
N ASN A 34 -16.98 -18.36 -19.52
CA ASN A 34 -17.02 -17.78 -20.87
C ASN A 34 -15.80 -16.93 -21.28
N ASN A 35 -14.59 -17.32 -20.89
CA ASN A 35 -13.38 -16.68 -21.42
C ASN A 35 -12.99 -17.28 -22.78
N GLN A 36 -13.84 -17.07 -23.79
CA GLN A 36 -13.51 -17.39 -25.19
C GLN A 36 -12.55 -16.36 -25.81
N ASP A 37 -12.28 -15.23 -25.13
CA ASP A 37 -11.52 -14.11 -25.69
C ASP A 37 -9.99 -14.19 -25.55
N VAL A 38 -9.44 -15.25 -24.92
CA VAL A 38 -7.99 -15.45 -24.95
C VAL A 38 -7.65 -16.20 -26.23
N VAL A 39 -7.66 -15.47 -27.35
CA VAL A 39 -6.98 -15.91 -28.58
C VAL A 39 -5.51 -16.04 -28.22
N ARG A 40 -5.11 -17.26 -27.85
CA ARG A 40 -3.71 -17.63 -27.63
C ARG A 40 -3.04 -17.48 -28.99
N ASN A 41 -2.35 -16.36 -29.19
CA ASN A 41 -1.54 -16.17 -30.37
C ASN A 41 -0.33 -17.11 -30.23
N THR A 42 -0.46 -18.31 -30.79
CA THR A 42 0.51 -19.42 -30.68
C THR A 42 1.83 -19.12 -31.38
N ASN A 43 1.91 -18.04 -32.17
CA ASN A 43 3.09 -17.62 -32.92
C ASN A 43 3.96 -16.58 -32.19
N THR A 44 3.99 -16.60 -30.86
CA THR A 44 4.86 -15.67 -30.11
C THR A 44 6.20 -16.33 -29.79
N GLU A 45 7.10 -16.32 -30.78
CA GLU A 45 8.49 -16.72 -30.57
C GLU A 45 9.27 -15.62 -29.84
N GLY A 46 10.02 -16.01 -28.79
CA GLY A 46 10.97 -15.13 -28.09
C GLY A 46 10.75 -14.98 -26.59
N ASN A 47 11.76 -14.41 -25.92
CA ASN A 47 11.73 -14.14 -24.48
C ASN A 47 10.76 -12.99 -24.14
N ILE A 48 9.89 -13.20 -23.14
CA ILE A 48 8.90 -12.22 -22.63
C ILE A 48 9.55 -10.88 -22.30
N PHE A 49 10.76 -10.89 -21.73
CA PHE A 49 11.48 -9.67 -21.38
C PHE A 49 11.88 -8.84 -22.61
N THR A 50 12.38 -9.50 -23.65
CA THR A 50 12.77 -8.83 -24.90
C THR A 50 11.56 -8.22 -25.58
N ARG A 51 10.43 -8.94 -25.59
CA ARG A 51 9.15 -8.43 -26.12
C ARG A 51 8.66 -7.22 -25.34
N ALA A 52 8.60 -7.32 -24.01
CA ALA A 52 8.16 -6.21 -23.16
C ALA A 52 9.02 -4.95 -23.36
N PHE A 53 10.33 -5.10 -23.49
CA PHE A 53 11.24 -3.97 -23.74
C PHE A 53 11.08 -3.39 -25.15
N SER A 54 10.87 -4.23 -26.16
CA SER A 54 10.60 -3.81 -27.54
C SER A 54 9.30 -2.99 -27.61
N GLU A 55 8.23 -3.48 -26.99
CA GLU A 55 6.95 -2.77 -26.93
C GLU A 55 7.05 -1.45 -26.17
N LEU A 56 7.75 -1.42 -25.03
CA LEU A 56 8.00 -0.19 -24.29
C LEU A 56 8.75 0.85 -25.13
N TYR A 57 9.78 0.42 -25.88
CA TYR A 57 10.54 1.31 -26.75
C TYR A 57 9.71 1.81 -27.94
N GLN A 58 8.91 0.94 -28.56
CA GLN A 58 8.00 1.35 -29.63
C GLN A 58 6.93 2.31 -29.13
N ALA A 59 6.34 2.06 -27.95
CA ALA A 59 5.41 2.97 -27.32
C ALA A 59 6.04 4.34 -27.04
N ARG A 60 7.28 4.36 -26.52
CA ARG A 60 8.03 5.61 -26.30
C ARG A 60 8.29 6.38 -27.60
N ARG A 61 8.60 5.68 -28.69
CA ARG A 61 8.76 6.31 -30.01
C ARG A 61 7.45 6.85 -30.57
N LYS A 62 6.33 6.13 -30.38
CA LYS A 62 4.99 6.57 -30.80
C LYS A 62 4.46 7.76 -30.01
N ASP A 63 4.77 7.83 -28.72
CA ASP A 63 4.37 8.93 -27.82
C ASP A 63 4.90 10.29 -28.27
N GLY A 64 6.11 10.35 -28.85
CA GLY A 64 6.65 11.54 -29.53
C GLY A 64 6.98 12.75 -28.65
N ARG A 65 6.51 12.79 -27.39
CA ARG A 65 6.77 13.86 -26.42
C ARG A 65 8.24 13.94 -26.03
N SER A 66 8.75 15.17 -25.92
CA SER A 66 10.12 15.42 -25.45
C SER A 66 10.28 15.02 -23.98
N LEU A 67 11.52 14.80 -23.54
CA LEU A 67 11.79 14.45 -22.14
C LEU A 67 11.30 15.57 -21.19
N GLY A 68 11.50 16.84 -21.56
CA GLY A 68 11.04 17.97 -20.76
C GLY A 68 9.51 18.05 -20.66
N GLN A 69 8.79 17.73 -21.74
CA GLN A 69 7.33 17.62 -21.71
C GLN A 69 6.87 16.50 -20.78
N LEU A 70 7.48 15.31 -20.86
CA LEU A 70 7.14 14.20 -19.95
C LEU A 70 7.33 14.56 -18.47
N ILE A 71 8.45 15.20 -18.14
CA ILE A 71 8.72 15.62 -16.75
C ILE A 71 7.70 16.67 -16.32
N GLY A 72 7.40 17.65 -17.18
CA GLY A 72 6.39 18.68 -16.91
C GLY A 72 5.00 18.09 -16.69
N ASP A 73 4.58 17.18 -17.57
CA ASP A 73 3.29 16.49 -17.48
C ASP A 73 3.20 15.64 -16.20
N ALA A 74 4.21 14.82 -15.93
CA ALA A 74 4.25 13.98 -14.73
C ALA A 74 4.23 14.81 -13.44
N THR A 75 4.92 15.95 -13.42
CA THR A 75 4.93 16.86 -12.27
C THR A 75 3.56 17.48 -12.05
N LYS A 76 2.92 18.01 -13.12
CA LYS A 76 1.56 18.58 -13.05
C LYS A 76 0.55 17.53 -12.58
N GLU A 77 0.59 16.33 -13.14
CA GLU A 77 -0.32 15.25 -12.79
C GLU A 77 -0.13 14.80 -11.33
N SER A 78 1.12 14.74 -10.87
CA SER A 78 1.42 14.44 -9.47
C SER A 78 0.88 15.50 -8.51
N LEU A 79 1.02 16.78 -8.86
CA LEU A 79 0.47 17.89 -8.06
C LEU A 79 -1.07 17.87 -8.03
N ASN A 80 -1.70 17.64 -9.18
CA ASN A 80 -3.16 17.51 -9.27
C ASN A 80 -3.66 16.34 -8.42
N THR A 81 -2.99 15.19 -8.51
CA THR A 81 -3.32 14.00 -7.72
C THR A 81 -3.15 14.26 -6.23
N LEU A 82 -2.06 14.92 -5.81
CA LEU A 82 -1.82 15.28 -4.41
C LEU A 82 -2.92 16.21 -3.87
N LEU A 83 -3.28 17.25 -4.63
CA LEU A 83 -4.34 18.20 -4.26
C LEU A 83 -5.70 17.51 -4.16
N LEU A 84 -5.99 16.60 -5.09
CA LEU A 84 -7.21 15.81 -5.09
C LEU A 84 -7.28 14.92 -3.84
N ILE A 85 -6.23 14.14 -3.55
CA ILE A 85 -6.16 13.29 -2.35
C ILE A 85 -6.28 14.13 -1.07
N GLY A 86 -5.54 15.24 -0.98
CA GLY A 86 -5.62 16.16 0.14
C GLY A 86 -7.02 16.75 0.33
N GLY A 87 -7.67 17.13 -0.77
CA GLY A 87 -9.07 17.59 -0.79
C GLY A 87 -10.03 16.53 -0.24
N TYR A 88 -9.89 15.26 -0.66
CA TYR A 88 -10.70 14.16 -0.12
C TYR A 88 -10.45 13.94 1.39
N ILE A 89 -9.20 13.98 1.86
CA ILE A 89 -8.88 13.84 3.28
C ILE A 89 -9.55 14.97 4.09
N ILE A 90 -9.40 16.23 3.65
CA ILE A 90 -10.00 17.40 4.33
C ILE A 90 -11.52 17.30 4.33
N LEU A 91 -12.14 17.01 3.17
CA LEU A 91 -13.59 16.89 3.03
C LEU A 91 -14.15 15.83 3.99
N PHE A 92 -13.57 14.62 4.01
CA PHE A 92 -14.05 13.54 4.87
C PHE A 92 -13.76 13.79 6.36
N SER A 93 -12.67 14.48 6.70
CA SER A 93 -12.40 14.92 8.06
C SER A 93 -13.46 15.91 8.57
N VAL A 94 -13.77 16.94 7.78
CA VAL A 94 -14.83 17.93 8.08
C VAL A 94 -16.20 17.25 8.11
N LEU A 95 -16.51 16.39 7.14
CA LEU A 95 -17.77 15.63 7.10
C LEU A 95 -17.94 14.78 8.36
N THR A 96 -16.90 14.05 8.79
CA THR A 96 -16.93 13.25 10.02
C THR A 96 -17.24 14.13 11.23
N ARG A 97 -16.65 15.33 11.30
CA ARG A 97 -16.93 16.29 12.37
C ARG A 97 -18.37 16.80 12.35
N VAL A 98 -18.90 17.13 11.17
CA VAL A 98 -20.30 17.56 11.01
C VAL A 98 -21.26 16.45 11.42
N LEU A 99 -21.04 15.22 10.96
CA LEU A 99 -21.84 14.04 11.32
C LEU A 99 -21.81 13.77 12.83
N ALA A 100 -20.70 14.04 13.50
CA ALA A 100 -20.60 13.96 14.95
C ALA A 100 -21.47 15.02 15.64
N LEU A 101 -21.41 16.28 15.19
CA LEU A 101 -22.16 17.40 15.77
C LEU A 101 -23.68 17.25 15.61
N VAL A 102 -24.16 16.76 14.45
CA VAL A 102 -25.59 16.51 14.21
C VAL A 102 -26.10 15.22 14.88
N GLY A 103 -25.23 14.47 15.55
CA GLY A 103 -25.61 13.26 16.29
C GLY A 103 -25.78 12.00 15.44
N PHE A 104 -25.50 12.04 14.13
CA PHE A 104 -25.58 10.86 13.24
C PHE A 104 -24.68 9.72 13.72
N THR A 105 -23.51 10.06 14.28
CA THR A 105 -22.58 9.07 14.87
C THR A 105 -23.20 8.25 15.99
N LYS A 106 -24.20 8.77 16.74
CA LYS A 106 -24.90 8.02 17.79
C LYS A 106 -25.69 6.83 17.24
N LEU A 107 -26.22 6.93 16.02
CA LEU A 107 -26.93 5.83 15.37
C LEU A 107 -25.96 4.68 15.02
N ILE A 108 -24.76 5.03 14.53
CA ILE A 108 -23.71 4.06 14.19
C ILE A 108 -23.13 3.43 15.47
N THR A 109 -22.99 4.22 16.54
CA THR A 109 -22.47 3.76 17.83
C THR A 109 -23.18 2.52 18.36
N ALA A 110 -24.52 2.47 18.29
CA ALA A 110 -25.28 1.31 18.78
C ALA A 110 -24.89 0.02 18.05
N GLY A 111 -24.75 0.07 16.73
CA GLY A 111 -24.32 -1.07 15.92
C GLY A 111 -22.88 -1.51 16.23
N ILE A 112 -21.96 -0.55 16.38
CA ILE A 112 -20.56 -0.87 16.72
C ILE A 112 -20.46 -1.47 18.13
N VAL A 113 -21.15 -0.89 19.12
CA VAL A 113 -21.16 -1.43 20.49
C VAL A 113 -21.74 -2.83 20.54
N PHE A 114 -22.80 -3.10 19.77
CA PHE A 114 -23.39 -4.44 19.66
C PHE A 114 -22.36 -5.47 19.14
N VAL A 115 -21.52 -5.09 18.19
CA VAL A 115 -20.45 -5.95 17.66
C VAL A 115 -19.28 -6.07 18.65
N LEU A 116 -18.86 -4.98 19.30
CA LEU A 116 -17.66 -4.98 20.16
C LEU A 116 -17.88 -5.65 21.53
N LYS A 117 -19.07 -5.47 22.12
CA LYS A 117 -19.35 -5.90 23.50
C LYS A 117 -19.17 -7.42 23.72
N PRO A 118 -19.62 -8.32 22.82
CA PRO A 118 -19.38 -9.76 22.97
C PRO A 118 -17.90 -10.16 23.00
N PHE A 119 -17.02 -9.38 22.37
CA PHE A 119 -15.59 -9.65 22.34
C PHE A 119 -14.82 -8.96 23.47
N GLY A 120 -15.50 -8.25 24.39
CA GLY A 120 -14.85 -7.55 25.50
C GLY A 120 -14.01 -6.34 25.07
N PHE A 121 -14.31 -5.75 23.91
CA PHE A 121 -13.58 -4.58 23.43
C PHE A 121 -13.98 -3.31 24.20
N ASP A 122 -12.98 -2.47 24.47
CA ASP A 122 -13.15 -1.19 25.16
C ASP A 122 -14.01 -0.23 24.33
N GLN A 123 -15.00 0.40 24.97
CA GLN A 123 -15.95 1.29 24.29
C GLN A 123 -15.30 2.57 23.76
N SER A 124 -14.13 2.97 24.28
CA SER A 124 -13.36 4.10 23.75
C SER A 124 -12.91 3.89 22.30
N LEU A 125 -12.94 2.65 21.80
CA LEU A 125 -12.62 2.31 20.40
C LEU A 125 -13.77 2.61 19.42
N VAL A 126 -14.98 2.89 19.90
CA VAL A 126 -16.13 3.18 19.03
C VAL A 126 -15.89 4.43 18.17
N LEU A 127 -15.47 5.54 18.78
CA LEU A 127 -15.21 6.78 18.05
C LEU A 127 -14.10 6.61 16.99
N PRO A 128 -12.94 5.99 17.30
CA PRO A 128 -11.95 5.62 16.29
C PRO A 128 -12.50 4.80 15.13
N ILE A 129 -13.34 3.80 15.38
CA ILE A 129 -13.96 2.99 14.32
C ILE A 129 -14.84 3.86 13.44
N ILE A 130 -15.74 4.67 14.03
CA ILE A 130 -16.60 5.58 13.27
C ILE A 130 -15.75 6.53 12.42
N SER A 131 -14.73 7.15 13.00
CA SER A 131 -13.85 8.03 12.24
C SER A 131 -13.11 7.28 11.14
N GLY A 132 -12.65 6.05 11.42
CA GLY A 132 -11.95 5.18 10.46
C GLY A 132 -12.83 4.67 9.32
N LEU A 133 -14.15 4.60 9.52
CA LEU A 133 -15.09 4.32 8.43
C LEU A 133 -15.05 5.40 7.37
N PHE A 134 -14.83 6.67 7.76
CA PHE A 134 -14.78 7.81 6.84
C PHE A 134 -13.34 8.11 6.36
N GLU A 135 -12.36 8.14 7.26
CA GLU A 135 -10.99 8.55 6.97
C GLU A 135 -9.97 7.77 7.82
N ILE A 136 -8.99 7.17 7.15
CA ILE A 136 -8.01 6.23 7.73
C ILE A 136 -7.16 6.90 8.80
N THR A 137 -6.62 8.07 8.47
CA THR A 137 -5.57 8.75 9.24
C THR A 137 -6.10 9.14 10.61
N ASN A 138 -7.25 9.79 10.65
CA ASN A 138 -7.92 10.24 11.86
C ASN A 138 -8.44 9.05 12.68
N GLY A 139 -9.06 8.05 12.03
CA GLY A 139 -9.49 6.84 12.72
C GLY A 139 -8.35 6.11 13.43
N SER A 140 -7.23 5.93 12.72
CA SER A 140 -6.03 5.27 13.27
C SER A 140 -5.34 6.10 14.34
N HIS A 141 -5.31 7.43 14.18
CA HIS A 141 -4.76 8.34 15.18
C HIS A 141 -5.58 8.31 16.47
N LEU A 142 -6.90 8.44 16.38
CA LEU A 142 -7.80 8.35 17.53
C LEU A 142 -7.68 6.99 18.21
N ALA A 143 -7.61 5.90 17.46
CA ALA A 143 -7.42 4.55 18.03
C ALA A 143 -6.15 4.48 18.89
N SER A 144 -5.04 5.06 18.41
CA SER A 144 -3.77 5.07 19.15
C SER A 144 -3.83 5.85 20.46
N GLN A 145 -4.67 6.88 20.54
CA GLN A 145 -4.83 7.77 21.70
C GLN A 145 -5.82 7.28 22.75
N THR A 146 -6.62 6.24 22.46
CA THR A 146 -7.58 5.68 23.43
C THR A 146 -6.93 5.12 24.69
N MET A 147 -7.72 4.76 25.70
CA MET A 147 -7.23 4.06 26.91
C MET A 147 -7.39 2.54 26.84
N ALA A 148 -7.91 2.02 25.73
CA ALA A 148 -8.07 0.60 25.49
C ALA A 148 -6.73 -0.18 25.58
N PRO A 149 -6.76 -1.49 25.85
CA PRO A 149 -5.57 -2.33 25.77
C PRO A 149 -4.88 -2.24 24.40
N LEU A 150 -3.54 -2.29 24.40
CA LEU A 150 -2.73 -2.13 23.18
C LEU A 150 -3.13 -3.12 22.07
N SER A 151 -3.38 -4.39 22.44
CA SER A 151 -3.85 -5.42 21.52
C SER A 151 -5.11 -4.99 20.77
N GLN A 152 -6.12 -4.49 21.49
CA GLN A 152 -7.37 -4.02 20.91
C GLN A 152 -7.16 -2.78 20.02
N LYS A 153 -6.32 -1.83 20.43
CA LYS A 153 -5.99 -0.66 19.61
C LYS A 153 -5.40 -1.05 18.26
N ILE A 154 -4.49 -2.03 18.23
CA ILE A 154 -3.79 -2.45 17.01
C ILE A 154 -4.73 -3.27 16.13
N ILE A 155 -5.56 -4.16 16.70
CA ILE A 155 -6.56 -4.92 15.95
C ILE A 155 -7.51 -3.96 15.20
N ILE A 156 -8.07 -2.98 15.91
CA ILE A 156 -8.99 -2.00 15.31
C ILE A 156 -8.27 -1.12 14.31
N THR A 157 -7.07 -0.65 14.62
CA THR A 157 -6.26 0.13 13.66
C THR A 157 -5.99 -0.67 12.39
N SER A 158 -5.66 -1.96 12.51
CA SER A 158 -5.41 -2.84 11.38
C SER A 158 -6.62 -2.95 10.46
N GLY A 159 -7.81 -3.15 11.05
CA GLY A 159 -9.07 -3.11 10.32
C GLY A 159 -9.35 -1.78 9.63
N ILE A 160 -9.10 -0.65 10.31
CA ILE A 160 -9.30 0.70 9.73
C ILE A 160 -8.38 0.92 8.52
N ILE A 161 -7.09 0.54 8.62
CA ILE A 161 -6.13 0.67 7.51
C ILE A 161 -6.58 -0.19 6.33
N ALA A 162 -6.92 -1.46 6.57
CA ALA A 162 -7.33 -2.39 5.52
C ALA A 162 -8.67 -2.00 4.86
N TRP A 163 -9.63 -1.46 5.62
CA TRP A 163 -10.87 -0.86 5.09
C TRP A 163 -10.58 0.36 4.22
N SER A 164 -9.63 1.19 4.62
CA SER A 164 -9.19 2.41 3.94
C SER A 164 -10.15 3.61 3.92
N GLY A 165 -11.31 3.52 4.57
CA GLY A 165 -12.20 4.67 4.76
C GLY A 165 -12.94 5.10 3.49
N LEU A 166 -14.09 5.74 3.64
CA LEU A 166 -14.89 6.25 2.51
C LEU A 166 -14.13 7.29 1.67
N SER A 167 -13.17 8.01 2.26
CA SER A 167 -12.29 8.94 1.55
C SER A 167 -11.53 8.25 0.41
N VAL A 168 -10.90 7.09 0.66
CA VAL A 168 -10.18 6.36 -0.39
C VAL A 168 -11.14 5.69 -1.37
N HIS A 169 -12.31 5.23 -0.90
CA HIS A 169 -13.33 4.70 -1.82
C HIS A 169 -13.81 5.75 -2.82
N ALA A 170 -14.00 7.00 -2.37
CA ALA A 170 -14.35 8.12 -3.24
C ALA A 170 -13.21 8.45 -4.22
N GLN A 171 -11.95 8.41 -3.77
CA GLN A 171 -10.78 8.58 -4.65
C GLN A 171 -10.75 7.51 -5.76
N VAL A 172 -10.99 6.23 -5.41
CA VAL A 172 -11.04 5.14 -6.39
C VAL A 172 -12.24 5.28 -7.33
N ALA A 173 -13.41 5.66 -6.82
CA ALA A 173 -14.59 5.90 -7.64
C ALA A 173 -14.33 6.96 -8.72
N THR A 174 -13.62 8.04 -8.37
CA THR A 174 -13.23 9.08 -9.33
C THR A 174 -12.21 8.56 -10.35
N MET A 175 -11.22 7.76 -9.93
CA MET A 175 -10.21 7.20 -10.84
C MET A 175 -10.81 6.22 -11.86
N ILE A 176 -11.81 5.45 -11.48
CA ILE A 176 -12.43 4.46 -12.39
C ILE A 176 -13.63 5.02 -13.16
N ASN A 177 -14.03 6.27 -12.89
CA ASN A 177 -15.12 6.90 -13.61
C ASN A 177 -14.79 6.99 -15.11
N GLY A 178 -15.72 6.57 -15.97
CA GLY A 178 -15.49 6.49 -17.41
C GLY A 178 -14.75 5.23 -17.89
N THR A 179 -14.50 4.25 -17.00
CA THR A 179 -13.97 2.92 -17.36
C THR A 179 -15.05 1.84 -17.25
N ASP A 180 -14.74 0.62 -17.70
CA ASP A 180 -15.57 -0.58 -17.56
C ASP A 180 -15.50 -1.23 -16.17
N LEU A 181 -14.69 -0.66 -15.26
CA LEU A 181 -14.49 -1.18 -13.92
C LEU A 181 -15.67 -0.87 -12.99
N ARG A 182 -16.04 -1.85 -12.17
CA ARG A 182 -17.15 -1.74 -11.20
C ARG A 182 -16.62 -1.55 -9.78
N MET A 183 -17.16 -0.58 -9.04
CA MET A 183 -16.81 -0.35 -7.62
C MET A 183 -17.20 -1.51 -6.69
N LYS A 184 -18.24 -2.29 -7.02
CA LYS A 184 -18.78 -3.33 -6.14
C LYS A 184 -17.74 -4.39 -5.72
N PRO A 185 -17.01 -5.06 -6.63
CA PRO A 185 -15.97 -6.01 -6.23
C PRO A 185 -14.85 -5.38 -5.40
N TYR A 186 -14.45 -4.14 -5.70
CA TYR A 186 -13.47 -3.41 -4.90
C TYR A 186 -13.96 -3.20 -3.45
N LEU A 187 -15.19 -2.72 -3.29
CA LEU A 187 -15.80 -2.49 -1.97
C LEU A 187 -15.85 -3.78 -1.14
N TRP A 188 -16.31 -4.89 -1.72
CA TRP A 188 -16.38 -6.18 -1.02
C TRP A 188 -15.00 -6.72 -0.67
N ALA A 189 -14.02 -6.58 -1.57
CA ALA A 189 -12.63 -6.95 -1.28
C ALA A 189 -12.09 -6.15 -0.09
N ARG A 190 -12.42 -4.86 0.02
CA ARG A 190 -12.01 -3.99 1.15
C ARG A 190 -12.70 -4.35 2.46
N VAL A 191 -13.99 -4.66 2.45
CA VAL A 191 -14.69 -5.18 3.65
C VAL A 191 -14.02 -6.47 4.12
N PHE A 192 -13.81 -7.42 3.21
CA PHE A 192 -13.19 -8.70 3.54
C PHE A 192 -11.75 -8.52 4.04
N HIS A 193 -10.99 -7.61 3.43
CA HIS A 193 -9.65 -7.25 3.89
C HIS A 193 -9.67 -6.64 5.30
N GLY A 194 -10.60 -5.72 5.61
CA GLY A 194 -10.76 -5.14 6.94
C GLY A 194 -10.98 -6.18 8.04
N ILE A 195 -11.88 -7.14 7.77
CA ILE A 195 -12.19 -8.24 8.70
C ILE A 195 -10.98 -9.16 8.87
N THR A 196 -10.41 -9.62 7.76
CA THR A 196 -9.27 -10.55 7.78
C THR A 196 -8.03 -9.90 8.41
N ALA A 197 -7.73 -8.63 8.13
CA ALA A 197 -6.61 -7.92 8.74
C ALA A 197 -6.77 -7.80 10.26
N SER A 198 -7.97 -7.47 10.73
CA SER A 198 -8.27 -7.43 12.17
C SER A 198 -8.06 -8.80 12.82
N LEU A 199 -8.58 -9.86 12.18
CA LEU A 199 -8.49 -11.24 12.69
C LEU A 199 -7.06 -11.78 12.70
N VAL A 200 -6.32 -11.60 11.60
CA VAL A 200 -4.92 -12.00 11.52
C VAL A 200 -4.08 -11.22 12.53
N THR A 201 -4.37 -9.93 12.73
CA THR A 201 -3.68 -9.13 13.75
C THR A 201 -3.95 -9.66 15.16
N TYR A 202 -5.19 -10.06 15.47
CA TYR A 202 -5.53 -10.68 16.75
C TYR A 202 -4.67 -11.91 17.03
N PHE A 203 -4.53 -12.82 16.06
CA PHE A 203 -3.71 -14.02 16.23
C PHE A 203 -2.21 -13.76 16.20
N LEU A 204 -1.75 -12.76 15.44
CA LEU A 204 -0.33 -12.49 15.26
C LEU A 204 0.26 -11.60 16.36
N PHE A 205 -0.55 -10.78 17.03
CA PHE A 205 -0.04 -9.75 17.95
C PHE A 205 0.76 -10.35 19.11
N GLU A 206 0.20 -11.28 19.88
CA GLU A 206 0.89 -11.85 21.06
C GLU A 206 2.15 -12.65 20.70
N PRO A 207 2.14 -13.57 19.71
CA PRO A 207 3.35 -14.30 19.33
C PRO A 207 4.46 -13.38 18.83
N LEU A 208 4.10 -12.35 18.05
CA LEU A 208 5.08 -11.44 17.48
C LEU A 208 5.61 -10.46 18.53
N GLU A 209 4.79 -10.02 19.47
CA GLU A 209 5.23 -9.19 20.58
C GLU A 209 6.29 -9.92 21.42
N ALA A 210 6.06 -11.19 21.76
CA ALA A 210 7.00 -12.03 22.48
C ALA A 210 8.37 -12.14 21.77
N ILE A 211 8.36 -12.35 20.45
CA ILE A 211 9.57 -12.48 19.62
C ILE A 211 10.27 -11.13 19.39
N SER A 212 9.49 -10.05 19.22
CA SER A 212 9.99 -8.70 18.85
C SER A 212 10.77 -7.99 19.95
N SER A 213 10.78 -8.51 21.18
CA SER A 213 11.68 -8.05 22.25
C SER A 213 13.15 -8.09 21.82
N ASN A 214 13.52 -9.00 20.91
CA ASN A 214 14.91 -9.24 20.50
C ASN A 214 15.27 -8.85 19.04
N LEU A 215 14.29 -8.64 18.14
CA LEU A 215 14.54 -8.56 16.69
C LEU A 215 14.29 -7.20 16.03
N VAL A 216 13.62 -6.26 16.70
CA VAL A 216 13.23 -4.99 16.09
C VAL A 216 13.81 -3.83 16.88
N THR A 217 14.99 -3.39 16.47
CA THR A 217 15.59 -2.13 16.89
C THR A 217 15.21 -1.02 15.91
N PRO A 218 14.58 0.08 16.35
CA PRO A 218 14.43 1.25 15.51
C PRO A 218 15.79 1.64 14.93
N VAL A 219 15.86 2.05 13.67
CA VAL A 219 17.15 2.47 13.06
C VAL A 219 17.79 3.63 13.85
N THR A 220 16.95 4.43 14.51
CA THR A 220 17.33 5.53 15.42
C THR A 220 17.79 5.06 16.81
N SER A 221 17.49 3.83 17.23
CA SER A 221 17.93 3.30 18.54
C SER A 221 19.43 2.96 18.57
N LEU A 222 20.02 2.63 17.41
CA LEU A 222 21.47 2.52 17.26
C LEU A 222 22.15 3.90 17.39
N ALA A 223 21.45 4.97 16.99
CA ALA A 223 21.93 6.35 17.11
C ALA A 223 21.86 6.91 18.54
N ASN A 224 21.05 6.33 19.44
CA ASN A 224 21.00 6.74 20.86
C ASN A 224 21.95 5.96 21.77
N ARG A 225 22.48 4.80 21.34
CA ARG A 225 23.48 4.04 22.11
C ARG A 225 24.92 4.47 21.83
N VAL A 226 25.15 5.15 20.71
CA VAL A 226 26.43 5.77 20.39
C VAL A 226 26.18 7.27 20.43
N HIS A 227 26.90 8.01 21.27
CA HIS A 227 26.97 9.47 21.16
C HIS A 227 27.65 9.81 19.83
N TYR A 228 26.92 9.65 18.73
CA TYR A 228 27.36 10.10 17.43
C TYR A 228 27.03 11.58 17.34
N THR A 229 27.98 12.42 17.77
CA THR A 229 28.13 13.78 17.26
C THR A 229 28.60 13.71 15.80
N ILE A 230 27.86 13.01 14.95
CA ILE A 230 28.05 13.06 13.50
C ILE A 230 27.47 14.40 13.10
N GLY A 231 28.32 15.36 12.73
CA GLY A 231 27.87 16.64 12.22
C GLY A 231 26.93 16.42 11.03
N TYR A 232 26.02 17.36 10.79
CA TYR A 232 25.08 17.29 9.66
C TYR A 232 25.76 16.94 8.32
N TRP A 233 27.00 17.40 8.15
CA TRP A 233 27.86 17.10 6.99
C TRP A 233 28.23 15.63 6.84
N ASP A 234 28.53 14.93 7.94
CA ASP A 234 28.85 13.51 7.89
C ASP A 234 27.60 12.65 7.65
N HIS A 235 26.44 13.09 8.15
CA HIS A 235 25.17 12.42 7.84
C HIS A 235 24.81 12.59 6.36
N PHE A 236 24.96 13.82 5.85
CA PHE A 236 24.78 14.11 4.43
C PHE A 236 25.75 13.32 3.55
N ALA A 237 27.04 13.23 3.94
CA ALA A 237 28.04 12.45 3.22
C ALA A 237 27.69 10.96 3.17
N LYS A 238 27.22 10.38 4.29
CA LYS A 238 26.79 8.97 4.35
C LYS A 238 25.51 8.68 3.56
N MET A 239 24.54 9.58 3.57
CA MET A 239 23.34 9.41 2.72
C MET A 239 23.67 9.60 1.24
N SER A 240 24.54 10.57 0.92
CA SER A 240 25.03 10.81 -0.44
C SER A 240 25.82 9.62 -0.98
N SER A 241 26.70 9.00 -0.17
CA SER A 241 27.43 7.80 -0.58
C SER A 241 26.50 6.62 -0.84
N GLY A 242 25.44 6.44 -0.04
CA GLY A 242 24.40 5.44 -0.29
C GLY A 242 23.65 5.67 -1.61
N LEU A 243 23.29 6.92 -1.90
CA LEU A 243 22.67 7.31 -3.17
C LEU A 243 23.60 7.06 -4.36
N LEU A 244 24.88 7.41 -4.24
CA LEU A 244 25.89 7.18 -5.28
C LEU A 244 26.12 5.70 -5.54
N LEU A 245 26.14 4.86 -4.50
CA LEU A 245 26.24 3.40 -4.65
C LEU A 245 25.02 2.84 -5.38
N PHE A 246 23.81 3.31 -5.03
CA PHE A 246 22.58 2.90 -5.70
C PHE A 246 22.57 3.31 -7.18
N LEU A 247 22.93 4.55 -7.48
CA LEU A 247 23.06 5.04 -8.86
C LEU A 247 24.15 4.28 -9.63
N GLY A 248 25.29 4.00 -8.99
CA GLY A 248 26.37 3.20 -9.56
C GLY A 248 25.95 1.77 -9.89
N PHE A 249 25.15 1.14 -9.02
CA PHE A 249 24.58 -0.17 -9.29
C PHE A 249 23.62 -0.14 -10.49
N LEU A 250 22.78 0.90 -10.61
CA LEU A 250 21.87 1.08 -11.75
C LEU A 250 22.63 1.33 -13.07
N THR A 251 23.69 2.14 -13.05
CA THR A 251 24.49 2.37 -14.26
C THR A 251 25.28 1.12 -14.66
N PHE A 252 25.85 0.40 -13.70
CA PHE A 252 26.56 -0.86 -13.95
C PHE A 252 25.65 -1.93 -14.56
N THR A 253 24.44 -2.10 -14.02
CA THR A 253 23.45 -3.03 -14.57
C THR A 253 23.00 -2.61 -15.97
N SER A 254 22.76 -1.31 -16.19
CA SER A 254 22.45 -0.77 -17.52
C SER A 254 23.56 -1.03 -18.55
N LEU A 255 24.82 -0.79 -18.19
CA LEU A 255 25.98 -1.05 -19.06
C LEU A 255 26.15 -2.54 -19.34
N THR A 256 26.00 -3.39 -18.33
CA THR A 256 26.07 -4.85 -18.49
C THR A 256 25.03 -5.34 -19.50
N ILE A 257 23.78 -4.84 -19.40
CA ILE A 257 22.71 -5.15 -20.36
C ILE A 257 23.08 -4.64 -21.77
N TYR A 258 23.63 -3.43 -21.88
CA TYR A 258 24.08 -2.87 -23.15
C TYR A 258 25.17 -3.73 -23.83
N PHE A 259 26.18 -4.18 -23.07
CA PHE A 259 27.26 -5.02 -23.61
C PHE A 259 26.77 -6.41 -24.00
N ILE A 260 25.94 -7.06 -23.18
CA ILE A 260 25.35 -8.36 -23.51
C ILE A 260 24.55 -8.29 -24.81
N LYS A 261 23.78 -7.22 -25.03
CA LYS A 261 23.03 -7.00 -26.28
C LYS A 261 23.91 -6.77 -27.51
N LYS A 262 25.17 -6.38 -27.33
CA LYS A 262 26.11 -6.10 -28.43
C LYS A 262 26.92 -7.33 -28.85
N ILE A 263 26.94 -8.39 -28.05
CA ILE A 263 27.58 -9.66 -28.40
C ILE A 263 26.71 -10.36 -29.45
N LYS A 264 27.16 -10.39 -30.71
CA LYS A 264 26.62 -11.26 -31.75
C LYS A 264 27.30 -12.62 -31.67
N LEU A 265 26.59 -13.64 -31.20
CA LEU A 265 27.05 -15.03 -31.25
C LEU A 265 27.01 -15.51 -32.71
N VAL A 266 28.18 -15.70 -33.32
CA VAL A 266 28.31 -16.36 -34.62
C VAL A 266 28.45 -17.85 -34.33
N MET A 267 27.37 -18.61 -34.46
CA MET A 267 27.44 -20.08 -34.46
C MET A 267 27.89 -20.55 -35.84
N PHE A 268 29.06 -21.20 -35.91
CA PHE A 268 29.47 -21.97 -37.07
C PHE A 268 28.79 -23.35 -37.00
N HIS A 269 27.85 -23.60 -37.90
CA HIS A 269 27.31 -24.94 -38.14
C HIS A 269 28.25 -25.66 -39.10
N TYR A 270 28.90 -26.72 -38.65
CA TYR A 270 29.63 -27.64 -39.53
C TYR A 270 28.63 -28.70 -39.98
N SER A 271 28.26 -28.70 -41.27
CA SER A 271 27.53 -29.83 -41.86
C SER A 271 28.55 -30.87 -42.31
N GLU A 272 28.46 -32.07 -41.75
CA GLU A 272 29.08 -33.26 -42.35
C GLU A 272 28.35 -33.68 -43.63
#